data_AF-A0A661RCT7-F1
#
_entry.id   AF-A0A661RCT7-F1
#
_cell.length_a   1.000
_cell.length_b   1.000
_cell.length_c   1.000
_cell.angle_alpha   90.00
_cell.angle_beta   90.00
_cell.angle_gamma   90.00
#
_symmetry.space_group_name_H-M   'P 1'
#
loop_
_entity.id
_entity.type
_entity.pdbx_description
1 polymer ?
#
loop_
_entity_poly.entity_id
_entity_poly.type
_entity_poly.pdbx_seq_one_letter_code
_entity_poly.pdbx_strand_id
1 'polypeptide(L)'
;LIWEIVKANFHLLYLAFHPRMKELIDPHIITFKTNLKSDIAITTLANSITLTPGTITITADSDGVFKVHAIDRECAEALPGIMLEKVARVFGEEI
;
A
#
# COMPACT_ATOMS: atom_id res chain seq x y z
N LEU A 1 15.80 1.76 -4.55
CA LEU A 1 14.71 0.76 -4.70
C LEU A 1 14.97 -0.46 -3.83
N ILE A 2 16.00 -1.28 -4.10
CA ILE A 2 16.29 -2.47 -3.25
C ILE A 2 16.51 -2.09 -1.79
N TRP A 3 17.23 -1.00 -1.51
CA TRP A 3 17.43 -0.50 -0.14
C TRP A 3 16.11 -0.17 0.60
N GLU A 4 15.18 0.52 -0.07
CA GLU A 4 13.87 0.85 0.51
C GLU A 4 13.03 -0.39 0.79
N ILE A 5 13.08 -1.38 -0.11
CA ILE A 5 12.40 -2.67 0.09
C ILE A 5 12.95 -3.37 1.32
N VAL A 6 14.28 -3.42 1.46
CA VAL A 6 14.94 -4.02 2.63
C VAL A 6 14.55 -3.27 3.90
N LYS A 7 14.58 -1.93 3.91
CA LYS A 7 14.21 -1.09 5.05
C LYS A 7 12.75 -1.33 5.48
N ALA A 8 11.80 -1.36 4.53
CA ALA A 8 10.39 -1.60 4.82
C ALA A 8 10.15 -3.01 5.44
N ASN A 9 10.86 -4.04 4.96
CA ASN A 9 10.78 -5.37 5.55
C ASN A 9 11.38 -5.43 6.97
N PHE A 10 12.47 -4.70 7.24
CA PHE A 10 13.02 -4.60 8.59
C PHE A 10 12.08 -3.89 9.56
N HIS A 11 11.34 -2.87 9.11
CA HIS A 11 10.30 -2.22 9.92
C HIS A 11 9.21 -3.21 10.34
N LEU A 12 8.68 -3.96 9.37
CA LEU A 12 7.68 -5.00 9.65
C LEU A 12 8.23 -6.08 10.58
N LEU A 13 9.48 -6.52 10.37
CA LEU A 13 10.16 -7.49 11.22
C LEU A 13 10.29 -6.96 12.66
N TYR A 14 10.71 -5.70 12.82
CA TYR A 14 10.81 -5.05 14.11
C TYR A 14 9.47 -5.06 14.84
N LEU A 15 8.37 -4.64 14.19
CA LEU A 15 7.04 -4.64 14.78
C LEU A 15 6.57 -6.04 15.20
N ALA A 16 6.79 -7.04 14.33
CA ALA A 16 6.33 -8.41 14.57
C ALA A 16 7.05 -9.10 15.74
N PHE A 17 8.35 -8.81 15.94
CA PHE A 17 9.17 -9.42 16.99
C PHE A 17 9.33 -8.54 18.24
N HIS A 18 8.83 -7.30 18.23
CA HIS A 18 8.96 -6.43 19.39
C HIS A 18 8.15 -6.97 20.58
N PRO A 19 8.71 -7.04 21.80
CA PRO A 19 7.98 -7.49 22.98
C PRO A 19 6.77 -6.61 23.33
N ARG A 20 6.74 -5.38 22.83
CA ARG A 20 5.60 -4.43 22.91
C ARG A 20 4.81 -4.31 21.60
N MET A 21 4.78 -5.34 20.75
CA MET A 21 4.08 -5.33 19.46
C MET A 21 2.64 -4.80 19.57
N LYS A 22 1.92 -5.14 20.64
CA LYS A 22 0.52 -4.73 20.85
C LYS A 22 0.34 -3.23 21.04
N GLU A 23 1.38 -2.53 21.49
CA GLU A 23 1.38 -1.08 21.68
C GLU A 23 1.88 -0.34 20.42
N LEU A 24 2.71 -1.00 19.61
CA LEU A 24 3.32 -0.43 18.40
C LEU A 24 2.48 -0.66 17.14
N ILE A 25 1.69 -1.74 17.11
CA ILE A 25 0.73 -2.02 16.04
C ILE A 25 -0.49 -1.15 16.28
N ASP A 26 -0.77 -0.26 15.33
CA ASP A 26 -1.86 0.70 15.36
C ASP A 26 -2.63 0.61 14.03
N PRO A 27 -3.54 -0.37 13.86
CA PRO A 27 -4.11 -0.69 12.56
C PRO A 27 -5.04 0.40 12.04
N HIS A 28 -4.93 0.72 10.75
CA HIS A 28 -5.75 1.72 10.08
C HIS A 28 -6.38 1.16 8.81
N ILE A 29 -7.61 1.59 8.51
CA ILE A 29 -8.24 1.37 7.21
C ILE A 29 -8.26 2.70 6.47
N ILE A 30 -7.52 2.78 5.36
CA ILE A 30 -7.46 3.94 4.49
C ILE A 30 -8.32 3.69 3.26
N THR A 31 -9.11 4.68 2.89
CA THR A 31 -9.88 4.70 1.65
C THR A 31 -9.41 5.86 0.79
N PHE A 32 -9.06 5.58 -0.46
CA PHE A 32 -8.67 6.60 -1.42
C PHE A 32 -9.24 6.28 -2.80
N LYS A 33 -9.37 7.32 -3.63
CA LYS A 33 -9.82 7.21 -5.02
C LYS A 33 -8.70 7.59 -5.97
N THR A 34 -8.56 6.83 -7.03
CA THR A 34 -7.59 7.07 -8.12
C THR A 34 -8.35 7.36 -9.42
N ASN A 35 -7.66 7.95 -10.39
CA ASN A 35 -8.19 8.15 -11.74
C ASN A 35 -7.87 7.01 -12.71
N LEU A 36 -7.28 5.92 -12.21
CA LEU A 36 -7.00 4.73 -13.02
C LEU A 36 -8.30 4.18 -13.63
N LYS A 37 -8.26 3.80 -14.90
CA LYS A 37 -9.39 3.37 -15.72
C LYS A 37 -9.36 1.89 -16.04
N SER A 38 -8.19 1.32 -16.31
CA SER A 38 -8.13 -0.09 -16.72
C SER A 38 -8.12 -1.02 -15.51
N ASP A 39 -8.84 -2.13 -15.63
CA ASP A 39 -8.86 -3.19 -14.61
C ASP A 39 -7.44 -3.72 -14.33
N ILE A 40 -6.58 -3.75 -15.34
CA ILE A 40 -5.19 -4.21 -15.19
C ILE A 40 -4.34 -3.21 -14.38
N ALA A 41 -4.53 -1.90 -14.58
CA ALA A 41 -3.84 -0.89 -13.77
C ALA A 41 -4.34 -0.92 -12.32
N ILE A 42 -5.65 -1.00 -12.11
CA ILE A 42 -6.27 -1.10 -10.78
C ILE A 42 -5.75 -2.34 -10.05
N THR A 43 -5.77 -3.50 -10.71
CA THR A 43 -5.27 -4.77 -10.15
C THR A 43 -3.77 -4.71 -9.87
N THR A 44 -2.99 -4.09 -10.74
CA THR A 44 -1.54 -3.94 -10.55
C THR A 44 -1.24 -3.06 -9.34
N LEU A 45 -1.98 -1.96 -9.16
CA LEU A 45 -1.84 -1.11 -7.97
C LEU A 45 -2.24 -1.86 -6.69
N ALA A 46 -3.36 -2.58 -6.69
CA ALA A 46 -3.81 -3.38 -5.56
C ALA A 46 -2.74 -4.39 -5.11
N ASN A 47 -2.18 -5.14 -6.05
CA ASN A 47 -1.12 -6.11 -5.77
C ASN A 47 0.17 -5.43 -5.29
N SER A 48 0.50 -4.28 -5.86
CA SER A 48 1.69 -3.52 -5.47
C SER A 48 1.60 -2.97 -4.04
N ILE A 49 0.41 -2.51 -3.63
CA ILE A 49 0.13 -2.11 -2.25
C ILE A 49 0.23 -3.32 -1.32
N THR A 50 -0.36 -4.46 -1.71
CA THR A 50 -0.29 -5.68 -0.89
C THR A 50 1.14 -6.22 -0.72
N LEU A 51 2.01 -6.02 -1.72
CA LEU A 51 3.43 -6.39 -1.65
C LEU A 51 4.29 -5.38 -0.88
N THR A 52 3.73 -4.24 -0.48
CA THR A 52 4.42 -3.29 0.38
C THR A 52 4.31 -3.78 1.83
N PRO A 53 5.44 -3.97 2.55
CA PRO A 53 5.40 -4.47 3.93
C PRO A 53 4.52 -3.59 4.82
N GLY A 54 3.59 -4.23 5.54
CA GLY A 54 2.69 -3.54 6.48
C GLY A 54 1.34 -3.11 5.89
N THR A 55 1.06 -3.39 4.61
CA THR A 55 -0.24 -3.07 3.99
C THR A 55 -0.90 -4.26 3.30
N ILE A 56 -2.24 -4.28 3.29
CA ILE A 56 -3.08 -5.28 2.60
C ILE A 56 -4.23 -4.57 1.91
N THR A 57 -4.42 -4.77 0.60
CA THR A 57 -5.61 -4.26 -0.09
C THR A 57 -6.83 -5.10 0.30
N ILE A 58 -7.88 -4.47 0.82
CA ILE A 58 -9.15 -5.10 1.18
C ILE A 58 -10.08 -5.12 -0.02
N THR A 59 -10.25 -3.97 -0.68
CA THR A 59 -11.04 -3.83 -1.91
C THR A 59 -10.35 -2.90 -2.88
N ALA A 60 -10.48 -3.19 -4.17
CA ALA A 60 -10.15 -2.32 -5.28
C ALA A 60 -11.27 -2.53 -6.32
N ASP A 61 -12.04 -1.49 -6.60
CA ASP A 61 -13.16 -1.57 -7.54
C ASP A 61 -12.84 -0.88 -8.89
N SER A 62 -13.71 -1.12 -9.87
CA SER A 62 -13.61 -0.56 -11.22
C SER A 62 -13.79 0.97 -11.27
N ASP A 63 -14.32 1.58 -10.20
CA ASP A 63 -14.42 3.04 -10.09
C ASP A 63 -13.12 3.68 -9.57
N GLY A 64 -12.07 2.87 -9.36
CA GLY A 64 -10.77 3.29 -8.89
C GLY A 64 -10.75 3.59 -7.39
N VAL A 65 -11.71 3.09 -6.61
CA VAL A 65 -11.75 3.25 -5.15
C VAL A 65 -11.06 2.06 -4.48
N PHE A 66 -10.10 2.39 -3.63
CA PHE A 66 -9.31 1.42 -2.89
C PHE A 66 -9.60 1.53 -1.41
N LYS A 67 -9.69 0.38 -0.74
CA LYS A 67 -9.69 0.26 0.72
C LYS A 67 -8.50 -0.61 1.13
N VAL A 68 -7.65 -0.08 1.98
CA VAL A 68 -6.38 -0.72 2.36
C VAL A 68 -6.28 -0.76 3.87
N HIS A 69 -5.90 -1.92 4.39
CA HIS A 69 -5.49 -2.09 5.78
C HIS A 69 -3.99 -1.81 5.91
N ALA A 70 -3.61 -0.95 6.84
CA ALA A 70 -2.23 -0.68 7.23
C ALA A 70 -2.00 -1.14 8.68
N ILE A 71 -0.83 -1.72 8.97
CA ILE A 71 -0.48 -2.26 10.29
C ILE A 71 -0.20 -1.17 11.33
N ASP A 72 0.26 -0.01 10.88
CA ASP A 72 0.53 1.17 11.70
C ASP A 72 0.22 2.46 10.92
N ARG A 73 0.37 3.59 11.60
CA ARG A 73 0.14 4.92 11.04
C ARG A 73 1.13 5.30 9.94
N GLU A 74 2.40 4.91 10.07
CA GLU A 74 3.43 5.22 9.07
C GLU A 74 3.09 4.56 7.72
N CYS A 75 2.69 3.29 7.74
CA CYS A 75 2.24 2.56 6.56
C CYS A 75 0.97 3.17 5.96
N ALA A 76 0.07 3.69 6.79
CA ALA A 76 -1.16 4.34 6.36
C ALA A 76 -0.89 5.66 5.62
N GLU A 77 -0.01 6.50 6.17
CA GLU A 77 0.35 7.80 5.60
C GLU A 77 1.18 7.69 4.31
N ALA A 78 1.81 6.53 4.06
CA ALA A 78 2.56 6.25 2.84
C ALA A 78 1.67 5.94 1.61
N LEU A 79 0.36 5.72 1.78
CA LEU A 79 -0.57 5.36 0.70
C LEU A 79 -1.20 6.59 0.02
N PRO A 80 -1.50 6.54 -1.31
CA PRO A 80 -1.19 5.48 -2.27
C PRO A 80 0.28 5.51 -2.76
N GLY A 81 1.02 6.56 -2.39
CA GLY A 81 2.46 6.71 -2.60
C GLY A 81 2.89 6.76 -4.07
N ILE A 82 4.21 6.64 -4.27
CA ILE A 82 4.86 6.68 -5.60
C ILE A 82 4.41 5.55 -6.54
N MET A 83 3.72 4.53 -6.02
CA MET A 83 3.36 3.35 -6.79
C MET A 83 2.18 3.64 -7.72
N LEU A 84 1.25 4.51 -7.31
CA LEU A 84 0.18 5.01 -8.17
C LEU A 84 0.76 5.64 -9.45
N GLU A 85 1.74 6.53 -9.30
CA GLU A 85 2.40 7.19 -10.43
C GLU A 85 3.13 6.24 -11.36
N LYS A 86 3.80 5.22 -10.80
CA LYS A 86 4.49 4.20 -11.60
C LYS A 86 3.51 3.34 -12.38
N VAL A 87 2.43 2.91 -11.73
CA VAL A 87 1.39 2.10 -12.38
C VAL A 87 0.73 2.90 -13.50
N ALA A 88 0.30 4.13 -13.23
CA ALA A 88 -0.28 5.02 -14.23
C ALA A 88 0.64 5.18 -15.45
N ARG A 89 1.94 5.43 -15.21
CA ARG A 89 2.93 5.54 -16.29
C ARG A 89 3.09 4.26 -17.11
N VAL A 90 3.12 3.10 -16.46
CA VAL A 90 3.30 1.79 -17.15
C VAL A 90 2.13 1.48 -18.06
N PHE A 91 0.91 1.84 -17.64
CA PHE A 91 -0.31 1.59 -18.42
C PHE A 91 -0.74 2.78 -19.30
N GLY A 92 0.03 3.88 -19.30
CA GLY A 92 -0.27 5.06 -20.12
C GLY A 92 -1.51 5.83 -19.66
N GLU A 93 -1.81 5.80 -18.36
CA GLU A 93 -2.96 6.46 -17.76
C GLU A 93 -2.56 7.77 -17.07
N GLU A 94 -3.45 8.76 -17.10
CA GLU A 94 -3.30 10.02 -16.39
C GLU A 94 -4.00 9.95 -15.02
N ILE A 95 -3.33 10.47 -13.99
CA ILE A 95 -3.77 10.43 -12.59
C ILE A 95 -3.96 11.82 -12.02
#